data_AF-A0A0P7TD70-F1
#
_entry.id   AF-A0A0P7TD70-F1
#
_cell.length_a   1.000
_cell.length_b   1.000
_cell.length_c   1.000
_cell.angle_alpha   90.00
_cell.angle_beta   90.00
_cell.angle_gamma   90.00
#
_symmetry.space_group_name_H-M   'P 1'
#
loop_
_entity.id
_entity.type
_entity.pdbx_description
1 polymer ?
#
loop_
_entity_poly.entity_id
_entity_poly.type
_entity_poly.pdbx_seq_one_letter_code
_entity_poly.pdbx_strand_id
1 'polypeptide(L)'
;MESSAKEKEALQLMAEADKKIKSSGSFLGGMFGGAHKVEEACDMYARAANMFKMAKNWNAAGNAFCQVAKIHMQLQHKHDSASSFVDAGNAYKKVNPQ
;
A
#
# COMPACT_ATOMS: atom_id res chain seq x y z
N MET A 1 17.24 17.64 -0.43
CA MET A 1 16.18 17.37 -1.43
C MET A 1 15.92 15.87 -1.65
N GLU A 2 16.39 14.97 -0.79
CA GLU A 2 16.30 13.51 -1.00
C GLU A 2 14.94 12.91 -0.61
N SER A 3 14.26 13.47 0.40
CA SER A 3 12.91 13.03 0.80
C SER A 3 11.88 13.19 -0.31
N SER A 4 11.98 14.26 -1.10
CA SER A 4 11.06 14.54 -2.22
C SER A 4 11.23 13.55 -3.37
N ALA A 5 12.44 13.05 -3.61
CA ALA A 5 12.68 12.01 -4.62
C ALA A 5 12.05 10.68 -4.20
N LYS A 6 12.25 10.27 -2.94
CA LYS A 6 11.65 9.06 -2.36
C LYS A 6 10.12 9.12 -2.32
N GLU A 7 9.55 10.29 -2.02
CA GLU A 7 8.10 10.49 -2.10
C GLU A 7 7.55 10.36 -3.52
N LYS A 8 8.25 10.93 -4.51
CA LYS A 8 7.84 10.81 -5.92
C LYS A 8 7.89 9.36 -6.40
N GLU A 9 8.94 8.63 -6.06
CA GLU A 9 9.07 7.20 -6.39
C GLU A 9 7.96 6.37 -5.71
N ALA A 10 7.68 6.65 -4.42
CA ALA A 10 6.59 6.01 -3.69
C ALA A 10 5.22 6.28 -4.34
N LEU A 11 4.96 7.51 -4.78
CA LEU A 11 3.73 7.87 -5.49
C LEU A 11 3.62 7.14 -6.84
N GLN A 12 4.72 6.97 -7.56
CA GLN A 12 4.74 6.20 -8.81
C GLN A 12 4.40 4.73 -8.55
N LEU A 13 5.00 4.11 -7.53
CA LEU A 13 4.69 2.74 -7.12
C LEU A 13 3.21 2.58 -6.75
N MET A 14 2.64 3.54 -6.01
CA MET A 14 1.21 3.53 -5.68
C MET A 14 0.31 3.63 -6.92
N ALA A 15 0.68 4.47 -7.88
CA ALA A 15 -0.08 4.64 -9.12
C ALA A 15 -0.01 3.38 -10.00
N GLU A 16 1.13 2.71 -10.04
CA GLU A 16 1.31 1.46 -10.77
C GLU A 16 0.58 0.29 -10.11
N ALA A 17 0.61 0.23 -8.77
CA ALA A 17 -0.18 -0.72 -7.99
C ALA A 17 -1.69 -0.55 -8.24
N ASP A 18 -2.21 0.69 -8.25
CA ASP A 18 -3.62 0.98 -8.52
C ASP A 18 -4.02 0.53 -9.94
N LYS A 19 -3.15 0.76 -10.93
CA LYS A 19 -3.37 0.27 -12.30
C LYS A 19 -3.42 -1.26 -12.34
N LYS A 20 -2.54 -1.96 -11.63
CA LYS A 20 -2.55 -3.43 -11.54
C LYS A 20 -3.85 -3.94 -10.93
N ILE A 21 -4.32 -3.36 -9.82
CA ILE A 21 -5.58 -3.75 -9.18
C ILE A 21 -6.77 -3.48 -10.12
N LYS A 22 -6.85 -2.31 -10.74
CA LYS A 22 -7.94 -1.99 -11.69
C LYS A 22 -7.95 -2.92 -12.90
N SER A 23 -6.77 -3.30 -13.42
CA SER A 23 -6.64 -4.27 -14.50
C SER A 23 -7.09 -5.68 -14.11
N SER A 24 -7.10 -6.00 -12.81
CA SER A 24 -7.56 -7.29 -12.30
C SER A 24 -9.09 -7.40 -12.24
N GLY A 25 -9.80 -6.27 -12.17
CA GLY A 25 -11.27 -6.19 -12.05
C GLY A 25 -12.05 -6.03 -13.36
N SER A 26 -11.39 -5.87 -14.51
CA SER A 26 -12.09 -5.73 -15.80
C SER A 26 -12.62 -7.08 -16.31
N PHE A 27 -13.93 -7.28 -16.12
CA PHE A 27 -14.97 -8.04 -16.86
C PHE A 27 -14.68 -9.37 -17.61
N LEU A 28 -13.43 -9.75 -17.91
CA LEU A 28 -13.08 -10.97 -18.67
C LEU A 28 -12.20 -11.95 -17.86
N GLY A 29 -11.88 -11.63 -16.60
CA GLY A 29 -10.93 -12.38 -15.75
C GLY A 29 -11.56 -13.30 -14.69
N GLY A 30 -12.79 -13.76 -14.92
CA GLY A 30 -13.53 -14.60 -13.99
C GLY A 30 -12.74 -15.82 -13.51
N MET A 31 -12.46 -15.85 -12.20
CA MET A 31 -12.34 -17.06 -11.38
C MET A 31 -10.97 -17.72 -11.13
N PHE A 32 -9.83 -17.29 -11.72
CA PHE A 32 -8.54 -17.93 -11.32
C PHE A 32 -7.24 -17.10 -11.42
N GLY A 33 -7.21 -15.94 -12.08
CA GLY A 33 -5.96 -15.20 -12.38
C GLY A 33 -5.76 -13.84 -11.70
N GLY A 34 -6.75 -13.35 -10.94
CA GLY A 34 -6.72 -12.00 -10.36
C GLY A 34 -5.89 -11.87 -9.09
N ALA A 35 -5.81 -12.94 -8.28
CA ALA A 35 -5.18 -12.91 -6.96
C ALA A 35 -3.70 -12.52 -7.00
N HIS A 36 -2.93 -13.07 -7.95
CA HIS A 36 -1.51 -12.73 -8.11
C HIS A 36 -1.26 -11.26 -8.45
N LYS A 37 -2.12 -10.64 -9.28
CA LYS A 37 -1.98 -9.21 -9.61
C LYS A 37 -2.27 -8.32 -8.40
N VAL A 38 -3.21 -8.75 -7.56
CA VAL A 38 -3.60 -8.07 -6.34
C VAL A 38 -2.50 -8.22 -5.27
N GLU A 39 -1.89 -9.40 -5.14
CA GLU A 39 -0.70 -9.63 -4.31
C GLU A 39 0.49 -8.76 -4.75
N GLU A 40 0.80 -8.74 -6.04
CA GLU A 40 1.91 -7.93 -6.57
C GLU A 40 1.68 -6.43 -6.32
N ALA A 41 0.45 -5.95 -6.49
CA ALA A 41 0.09 -4.57 -6.15
C ALA A 41 0.21 -4.29 -4.65
N CYS A 42 -0.09 -5.28 -3.79
CA CYS A 42 0.09 -5.18 -2.35
C CYS A 42 1.56 -4.92 -2.00
N ASP A 43 2.47 -5.71 -2.55
CA ASP A 43 3.92 -5.55 -2.34
C ASP A 43 4.45 -4.20 -2.83
N MET A 44 3.86 -3.67 -3.92
CA MET A 44 4.19 -2.33 -4.42
C MET A 44 3.73 -1.23 -3.45
N TYR A 45 2.51 -1.35 -2.90
CA TYR A 45 2.02 -0.43 -1.86
C TYR A 45 2.86 -0.51 -0.58
N ALA A 46 3.27 -1.71 -0.15
CA ALA A 46 4.11 -1.88 1.03
C ALA A 46 5.50 -1.25 0.84
N ARG A 47 6.09 -1.39 -0.34
CA ARG A 47 7.34 -0.70 -0.72
C ARG A 47 7.17 0.83 -0.69
N ALA A 48 6.11 1.35 -1.31
CA ALA A 48 5.80 2.78 -1.27
C ALA A 48 5.62 3.29 0.17
N ALA A 49 4.93 2.54 1.03
CA ALA A 49 4.72 2.89 2.44
C ALA A 49 6.05 2.99 3.21
N ASN A 50 6.98 2.07 2.97
CA ASN A 50 8.32 2.13 3.56
C ASN A 50 9.13 3.34 3.04
N MET A 51 9.01 3.68 1.76
CA MET A 51 9.63 4.90 1.21
C MET A 51 9.08 6.17 1.85
N PHE A 52 7.76 6.26 2.05
CA PHE A 52 7.16 7.38 2.78
C PHE A 52 7.64 7.46 4.24
N LYS A 53 7.83 6.32 4.92
CA LYS A 53 8.47 6.27 6.25
C LYS A 53 9.89 6.86 6.21
N MET A 54 10.70 6.49 5.22
CA MET A 54 12.06 7.04 5.05
C MET A 54 12.06 8.54 4.75
N ALA A 55 11.07 9.02 4.00
CA ALA A 55 10.86 10.44 3.73
C ALA A 55 10.32 11.23 4.95
N LYS A 56 10.00 10.54 6.06
CA LYS A 56 9.31 11.08 7.25
C LYS A 56 7.89 11.60 6.94
N ASN A 57 7.31 11.19 5.82
CA ASN A 57 5.94 11.50 5.47
C ASN A 57 5.00 10.44 6.05
N TRP A 58 4.78 10.55 7.36
CA TRP A 58 4.00 9.57 8.10
C TRP A 58 2.52 9.53 7.68
N ASN A 59 2.00 10.62 7.11
CA ASN A 59 0.62 10.70 6.64
C ASN A 59 0.43 9.84 5.38
N ALA A 60 1.29 10.06 4.38
CA ALA A 60 1.28 9.24 3.17
C ALA A 60 1.62 7.77 3.46
N ALA A 61 2.56 7.50 4.37
CA ALA A 61 2.89 6.14 4.80
C ALA A 61 1.67 5.43 5.40
N GLY A 62 0.95 6.08 6.32
CA GLY A 62 -0.27 5.54 6.92
C GLY A 62 -1.33 5.22 5.87
N ASN A 63 -1.55 6.13 4.92
CA ASN A 63 -2.50 5.93 3.83
C ASN A 63 -2.12 4.72 2.96
N ALA A 64 -0.84 4.56 2.64
CA ALA A 64 -0.34 3.43 1.86
C ALA A 64 -0.49 2.10 2.63
N PHE A 65 -0.14 2.04 3.91
CA PHE A 65 -0.35 0.84 4.75
C PHE A 65 -1.83 0.49 4.89
N CYS A 66 -2.73 1.47 4.93
CA CYS A 66 -4.17 1.20 4.89
C CYS A 66 -4.60 0.51 3.58
N GLN A 67 -3.97 0.83 2.44
CA GLN A 67 -4.26 0.14 1.18
C GLN A 67 -3.72 -1.30 1.19
N VAL A 68 -2.48 -1.51 1.66
CA VAL A 68 -1.90 -2.85 1.87
C VAL A 68 -2.83 -3.71 2.74
N ALA A 69 -3.27 -3.16 3.88
CA ALA A 69 -4.12 -3.88 4.82
C ALA A 69 -5.48 -4.28 4.23
N LYS A 70 -6.08 -3.40 3.41
CA LYS A 70 -7.33 -3.68 2.68
C LYS A 70 -7.14 -4.81 1.67
N ILE A 71 -6.03 -4.79 0.94
CA ILE A 71 -5.70 -5.82 -0.05
C ILE A 71 -5.45 -7.17 0.63
N HIS A 72 -4.66 -7.21 1.71
CA HIS A 72 -4.47 -8.41 2.51
C HIS A 72 -5.80 -8.98 3.02
N MET A 73 -6.75 -8.12 3.40
CA MET A 73 -8.10 -8.56 3.82
C MET A 73 -8.89 -9.19 2.65
N GLN A 74 -8.78 -8.63 1.44
CA GLN A 74 -9.37 -9.22 0.22
C GLN A 74 -8.76 -10.58 -0.12
N LEU A 75 -7.45 -10.73 0.09
CA LEU A 75 -6.70 -11.97 -0.13
C LEU A 75 -6.86 -12.99 1.01
N GLN A 76 -7.64 -12.68 2.05
CA GLN A 76 -7.81 -13.51 3.27
C GLN A 76 -6.55 -13.66 4.13
N HIS A 77 -5.53 -12.82 3.93
CA HIS A 77 -4.31 -12.72 4.74
C HIS A 77 -4.57 -11.91 6.03
N LYS A 78 -5.36 -12.48 6.94
CA LYS A 78 -5.85 -11.78 8.15
C LYS A 78 -4.72 -11.30 9.07
N HIS A 79 -3.67 -12.10 9.25
CA HIS A 79 -2.53 -11.74 10.10
C HIS A 79 -1.76 -10.56 9.54
N ASP A 80 -1.44 -10.57 8.24
CA ASP A 80 -0.69 -9.49 7.59
C ASP A 80 -1.50 -8.21 7.46
N SER A 81 -2.83 -8.32 7.30
CA SER A 81 -3.75 -7.19 7.34
C SER A 81 -3.72 -6.50 8.71
N ALA A 82 -3.80 -7.27 9.81
CA ALA A 82 -3.74 -6.72 11.17
C ALA A 82 -2.42 -5.97 11.43
N SER A 83 -1.28 -6.58 11.08
CA SER A 83 0.04 -5.95 11.20
C SER A 83 0.12 -4.63 10.40
N SER A 84 -0.39 -4.63 9.17
CA SER A 84 -0.41 -3.44 8.31
C SER A 84 -1.28 -2.32 8.87
N PHE A 85 -2.43 -2.63 9.48
CA PHE A 85 -3.26 -1.64 10.16
C PHE A 85 -2.59 -1.05 11.41
N VAL A 86 -1.86 -1.87 12.18
CA VAL A 86 -1.07 -1.39 13.32
C VAL A 86 0.03 -0.43 12.85
N ASP A 87 0.73 -0.77 11.77
CA ASP A 87 1.75 0.11 11.17
C ASP A 87 1.16 1.42 10.65
N ALA A 88 -0.02 1.37 10.01
CA ALA A 88 -0.74 2.56 9.61
C ALA A 88 -1.10 3.45 10.82
N GLY A 89 -1.65 2.85 11.88
CA GLY A 89 -1.98 3.56 13.12
C GLY A 89 -0.75 4.18 13.78
N ASN A 90 0.37 3.46 13.83
CA ASN A 90 1.64 3.97 14.34
C ASN A 90 2.18 5.12 13.49
N ALA A 91 2.01 5.07 12.18
CA ALA A 91 2.38 6.17 11.29
C ALA A 91 1.51 7.40 11.54
N TYR A 92 0.18 7.26 11.62
CA TYR A 92 -0.71 8.40 11.89
C TYR A 92 -0.45 9.05 13.26
N LYS A 93 -0.13 8.25 14.29
CA LYS A 93 0.29 8.78 15.61
C LYS A 93 1.51 9.70 15.51
N LYS A 94 2.42 9.46 14.55
CA LYS A 94 3.60 10.31 14.31
C LYS A 94 3.30 11.57 13.50
N VAL A 95 2.17 11.65 12.81
CA VAL A 95 1.76 12.84 12.03
C VAL A 95 1.34 13.98 12.94
N ASN A 96 0.64 13.67 14.04
CA ASN A 96 0.22 14.63 15.05
C ASN A 96 0.56 14.10 16.45
N PRO A 97 1.79 14.32 16.94
CA PRO A 97 2.09 14.21 18.35
C PRO A 97 1.50 15.46 19.04
N GLN A 98 0.28 15.35 19.57
CA GLN A 98 -0.14 16.22 20.69
C GLN A 98 0.25 15.55 21.99
#